data_AF-A0A258Z929-F1
#
_entry.id   AF-A0A258Z929-F1
#
_cell.length_a   1.000
_cell.length_b   1.000
_cell.length_c   1.000
_cell.angle_alpha   90.00
_cell.angle_beta   90.00
_cell.angle_gamma   90.00
#
_symmetry.space_group_name_H-M   'P 1'
#
loop_
_entity.id
_entity.type
_entity.pdbx_description
1 polymer ?
#
loop_
_entity_poly.entity_id
_entity_poly.type
_entity_poly.pdbx_seq_one_letter_code
_entity_poly.pdbx_strand_id
1 'polypeptide(L)'
;MSDPAVVKLFHFGRFDIAVLKHTFGVTTTPVFCTKIASRLARTYTDRHGLKDLVRELVGVDLSKQQQSSDWAAAELTEAQMAYAASDVLYLHECKAKLEAMLTRDGRMDLAQACFTFLPARAALDLAGWAEEDIFAHS
;
A
#
# COMPACT_ATOMS: atom_id res chain seq x y z
N MET A 1 -14.49 -4.69 -3.63
CA MET A 1 -13.04 -4.89 -3.91
C MET A 1 -12.73 -5.19 -5.38
N SER A 2 -13.67 -5.76 -6.16
CA SER A 2 -13.48 -6.12 -7.58
C SER A 2 -14.04 -5.11 -8.59
N ASP A 3 -14.71 -4.05 -8.14
CA ASP A 3 -15.26 -3.03 -9.04
C ASP A 3 -14.14 -2.37 -9.86
N PRO A 4 -14.13 -2.52 -11.19
CA PRO A 4 -13.06 -2.00 -12.04
C PRO A 4 -13.10 -0.47 -12.20
N ALA A 5 -14.23 0.18 -11.90
CA ALA A 5 -14.39 1.63 -12.02
C ALA A 5 -13.80 2.41 -10.82
N VAL A 6 -13.47 1.71 -9.73
CA VAL A 6 -13.01 2.33 -8.48
C VAL A 6 -11.58 1.89 -8.18
N VAL A 7 -10.65 2.83 -8.03
CA VAL A 7 -9.26 2.52 -7.62
C VAL A 7 -9.19 2.29 -6.11
N LYS A 8 -8.56 1.18 -5.69
CA LYS A 8 -8.32 0.89 -4.27
C LYS A 8 -6.93 1.38 -3.86
N LEU A 9 -6.86 2.24 -2.85
CA LEU A 9 -5.61 2.78 -2.34
C LEU A 9 -5.08 1.92 -1.20
N PHE A 10 -3.80 1.59 -1.28
CA PHE A 10 -3.08 0.90 -0.20
C PHE A 10 -1.74 1.57 0.05
N HIS A 11 -1.24 1.44 1.27
CA HIS A 11 0.17 1.59 1.55
C HIS A 11 0.78 0.20 1.75
N PHE A 12 1.64 -0.23 0.81
CA PHE A 12 2.16 -1.61 0.76
C PHE A 12 1.10 -2.70 0.50
N GLY A 13 0.21 -2.48 -0.46
CA GLY A 13 -0.91 -3.39 -0.74
C GLY A 13 -0.56 -4.83 -1.13
N ARG A 14 0.72 -5.18 -1.32
CA ARG A 14 1.17 -6.57 -1.57
C ARG A 14 0.57 -7.54 -0.54
N PHE A 15 0.67 -7.18 0.74
CA PHE A 15 0.18 -7.99 1.85
C PHE A 15 -1.36 -8.00 1.91
N ASP A 16 -1.99 -6.83 1.91
CA ASP A 16 -3.46 -6.72 2.05
C ASP A 16 -4.21 -7.42 0.92
N ILE A 17 -3.71 -7.32 -0.31
CA ILE A 17 -4.30 -7.98 -1.47
C ILE A 17 -4.20 -9.50 -1.33
N ALA A 18 -3.08 -10.03 -0.83
CA ALA A 18 -2.92 -11.46 -0.56
C ALA A 18 -3.90 -11.94 0.53
N VAL A 19 -4.02 -11.19 1.64
CA VAL A 19 -4.97 -11.50 2.72
C VAL A 19 -6.41 -11.48 2.20
N LEU A 20 -6.81 -10.45 1.46
CA LEU A 20 -8.16 -10.36 0.86
C LEU A 20 -8.44 -11.52 -0.10
N LYS A 21 -7.45 -11.92 -0.90
CA LYS A 21 -7.57 -13.06 -1.82
C LYS A 21 -7.72 -14.38 -1.07
N HIS A 22 -6.90 -14.61 -0.05
CA HIS A 22 -6.95 -15.82 0.77
C HIS A 22 -8.28 -15.93 1.52
N THR A 23 -8.70 -14.85 2.18
CA THR A 23 -9.89 -14.86 3.05
C THR A 23 -11.20 -14.86 2.27
N PHE A 24 -11.28 -14.13 1.14
CA PHE A 24 -12.54 -13.89 0.43
C PHE A 24 -12.55 -14.37 -1.03
N GLY A 25 -11.44 -14.91 -1.55
CA GLY A 25 -11.32 -15.32 -2.94
C GLY A 25 -11.30 -14.17 -3.97
N VAL A 26 -11.37 -12.92 -3.53
CA VAL A 26 -11.50 -11.75 -4.40
C VAL A 26 -10.15 -11.29 -4.95
N THR A 27 -10.13 -10.93 -6.23
CA THR A 27 -8.99 -10.23 -6.84
C THR A 27 -9.22 -8.72 -6.73
N THR A 28 -8.51 -8.05 -5.84
CA THR A 28 -8.61 -6.59 -5.66
C THR A 28 -7.94 -5.86 -6.82
N THR A 29 -8.73 -5.22 -7.67
CA THR A 29 -8.24 -4.48 -8.85
C THR A 29 -9.29 -3.46 -9.32
N PRO A 30 -8.92 -2.27 -9.84
CA PRO A 30 -7.56 -1.71 -9.92
C PRO A 30 -7.05 -1.20 -8.57
N VAL A 31 -5.73 -1.12 -8.43
CA VAL A 31 -5.06 -0.69 -7.19
C VAL A 31 -4.08 0.44 -7.45
N PHE A 32 -3.82 1.25 -6.42
CA PHE A 32 -2.70 2.18 -6.37
C PHE A 32 -1.96 1.96 -5.04
N CYS A 33 -0.65 1.73 -5.11
CA CYS A 33 0.15 1.47 -3.91
C CYS A 33 1.09 2.65 -3.63
N THR A 34 0.80 3.42 -2.57
CA THR A 34 1.58 4.61 -2.21
C THR A 34 3.03 4.27 -1.82
N LYS A 35 3.32 3.07 -1.31
CA LYS A 35 4.70 2.63 -1.05
C LYS A 35 5.52 2.41 -2.34
N ILE A 36 4.92 1.80 -3.37
CA ILE A 36 5.56 1.64 -4.69
C ILE A 36 5.80 3.02 -5.31
N ALA A 37 4.75 3.85 -5.36
CA ALA A 37 4.84 5.22 -5.85
C ALA A 37 5.91 6.03 -5.10
N SER A 38 5.99 5.89 -3.77
CA SER A 38 7.00 6.55 -2.97
C SER A 38 8.42 6.07 -3.29
N ARG A 39 8.65 4.76 -3.49
CA ARG A 39 9.98 4.25 -3.87
C ARG A 39 10.42 4.77 -5.25
N LEU A 40 9.48 4.91 -6.17
CA LEU A 40 9.76 5.41 -7.53
C LEU A 40 9.93 6.93 -7.58
N ALA A 41 9.26 7.70 -6.71
CA ALA A 41 9.27 9.17 -6.74
C ALA A 41 10.24 9.80 -5.73
N ARG A 42 10.28 9.31 -4.48
CA ARG A 42 11.07 9.89 -3.38
C ARG A 42 12.46 9.26 -3.30
N THR A 43 13.21 9.30 -4.40
CA THR A 43 14.53 8.62 -4.54
C THR A 43 15.66 9.22 -3.71
N TYR A 44 15.39 10.28 -2.95
CA TYR A 44 16.31 10.95 -2.03
C TYR A 44 16.25 10.41 -0.60
N THR A 45 15.45 9.37 -0.33
CA THR A 45 15.31 8.78 1.00
C THR A 45 14.95 7.31 0.92
N ASP A 46 15.39 6.54 1.92
CA ASP A 46 14.98 5.14 2.10
C ASP A 46 13.71 4.98 2.97
N ARG A 47 13.16 6.10 3.48
CA ARG A 47 12.01 6.10 4.39
C ARG A 47 10.69 6.12 3.64
N HIS A 48 10.20 4.94 3.30
CA HIS A 48 8.96 4.73 2.54
C HIS A 48 7.80 4.15 3.36
N GLY A 49 7.90 4.11 4.69
CA GLY A 49 6.76 3.73 5.55
C GLY A 49 5.69 4.82 5.60
N LEU A 50 4.43 4.44 5.87
CA LEU A 50 3.29 5.35 5.82
C LEU A 50 3.47 6.57 6.73
N LYS A 51 3.93 6.38 7.97
CA LYS A 51 4.21 7.47 8.91
C LYS A 51 5.16 8.52 8.31
N ASP A 52 6.29 8.08 7.75
CA ASP A 52 7.27 9.01 7.18
C ASP A 52 6.75 9.69 5.92
N LEU A 53 6.00 8.94 5.09
CA LEU A 53 5.36 9.46 3.89
C LEU A 53 4.32 10.55 4.22
N VAL A 54 3.42 10.29 5.16
CA VAL A 54 2.36 11.23 5.58
C VAL A 54 2.98 12.44 6.26
N ARG A 55 3.99 12.27 7.12
CA ARG A 55 4.69 13.39 7.74
C ARG A 55 5.34 14.32 6.71
N GLU A 56 6.03 13.76 5.73
CA GLU A 56 6.72 14.57 4.72
C GLU A 56 5.74 15.22 3.74
N LEU A 57 4.78 14.46 3.22
CA LEU A 57 3.91 14.94 2.16
C LEU A 57 2.72 15.73 2.69
N VAL A 58 2.16 15.37 3.83
CA VAL A 58 0.92 15.95 4.39
C VAL A 58 1.19 16.80 5.63
N GLY A 59 2.34 16.63 6.30
CA GLY A 59 2.68 17.38 7.52
C GLY A 59 2.03 16.84 8.79
N VAL A 60 1.49 15.62 8.75
CA VAL A 60 0.79 14.98 9.88
C VAL A 60 1.65 13.86 10.48
N ASP A 61 1.72 13.78 11.82
CA ASP A 61 2.40 12.68 12.51
C ASP A 61 1.41 11.55 12.84
N LEU A 62 1.71 10.34 12.37
CA LEU A 62 0.94 9.14 12.69
C LEU A 62 1.54 8.38 13.88
N SER A 63 0.67 7.95 14.79
CA SER A 63 1.03 7.02 15.86
C SER A 63 1.21 5.60 15.33
N LYS A 64 2.20 4.86 15.85
CA LYS A 64 2.41 3.43 15.57
C LYS A 64 2.00 2.50 16.72
N GLN A 65 1.46 3.06 17.81
CA GLN A 65 1.31 2.33 19.08
C GLN A 65 0.39 1.10 18.98
N GLN A 66 -0.58 1.11 18.06
CA GLN A 66 -1.56 0.02 17.91
C GLN A 66 -1.24 -0.93 16.76
N GLN A 67 -0.08 -0.78 16.10
CA GLN A 67 0.29 -1.64 14.97
C GLN A 67 0.39 -3.12 15.38
N SER A 68 0.86 -3.39 16.61
CA SER A 68 1.10 -4.75 17.14
C SER A 68 0.16 -5.12 18.29
N SER A 69 -1.01 -4.47 18.41
CA SER A 69 -2.02 -4.86 19.39
C SER A 69 -2.86 -6.05 18.92
N ASP A 70 -3.69 -6.60 19.80
CA ASP A 70 -4.56 -7.73 19.45
C ASP A 70 -5.74 -7.27 18.57
N TRP A 71 -5.61 -7.47 17.26
CA TRP A 71 -6.64 -7.18 16.26
C TRP A 71 -7.68 -8.29 16.12
N ALA A 72 -7.53 -9.41 16.83
CA ALA A 72 -8.51 -10.50 16.88
C ALA A 72 -9.46 -10.40 18.09
N ALA A 73 -9.29 -9.36 18.93
CA ALA A 73 -10.17 -9.10 20.07
C ALA A 73 -11.63 -8.94 19.62
N ALA A 74 -12.55 -9.44 20.44
CA ALA A 74 -14.00 -9.36 20.17
C ALA A 74 -14.51 -7.91 20.10
N GLU A 75 -13.89 -7.01 20.87
CA GLU A 75 -14.16 -5.58 20.88
C GLU A 75 -12.87 -4.80 20.64
N LEU A 76 -12.91 -3.84 19.72
CA LEU A 76 -11.79 -2.95 19.45
C LEU A 76 -11.80 -1.76 20.41
N THR A 77 -10.63 -1.39 20.90
CA THR A 77 -10.45 -0.18 21.72
C THR A 77 -10.56 1.09 20.88
N GLU A 78 -10.88 2.23 21.51
CA GLU A 78 -10.86 3.54 20.84
C GLU A 78 -9.50 3.85 20.19
N ALA A 79 -8.40 3.46 20.84
CA ALA A 79 -7.06 3.63 20.30
C ALA A 79 -6.85 2.82 19.00
N GLN A 80 -7.34 1.58 18.95
CA GLN A 80 -7.28 0.74 17.74
C GLN A 80 -8.14 1.34 16.62
N MET A 81 -9.36 1.77 16.92
CA MET A 81 -10.24 2.41 15.92
C MET A 81 -9.60 3.69 15.35
N ALA A 82 -9.04 4.55 16.21
CA ALA A 82 -8.34 5.77 15.79
C ALA A 82 -7.11 5.45 14.92
N TYR A 83 -6.32 4.45 15.30
CA TYR A 83 -5.19 3.98 14.52
C TYR A 83 -5.63 3.51 13.13
N ALA A 84 -6.63 2.62 13.06
CA ALA A 84 -7.13 2.06 11.80
C ALA A 84 -7.67 3.15 10.87
N ALA A 85 -8.39 4.14 11.40
CA ALA A 85 -8.86 5.29 10.62
C ALA A 85 -7.68 6.12 10.07
N SER A 86 -6.67 6.39 10.90
CA SER A 86 -5.52 7.20 10.50
C SER A 86 -4.66 6.56 9.41
N ASP A 87 -4.65 5.22 9.33
CA ASP A 87 -3.85 4.45 8.36
C ASP A 87 -4.39 4.58 6.92
N VAL A 88 -5.66 5.00 6.77
CA VAL A 88 -6.32 5.18 5.46
C VAL A 88 -6.66 6.63 5.12
N LEU A 89 -6.84 7.48 6.14
CA LEU A 89 -7.37 8.84 6.01
C LEU A 89 -6.59 9.69 5.00
N TYR A 90 -5.26 9.60 5.02
CA TYR A 90 -4.37 10.46 4.24
C TYR A 90 -3.92 9.86 2.89
N LEU A 91 -4.38 8.66 2.53
CA LEU A 91 -3.91 7.98 1.32
C LEU A 91 -4.25 8.73 0.03
N HIS A 92 -5.38 9.42 -0.01
CA HIS A 92 -5.79 10.22 -1.18
C HIS A 92 -4.87 11.43 -1.40
N GLU A 93 -4.51 12.14 -0.33
CA GLU A 93 -3.58 13.27 -0.40
C GLU A 93 -2.17 12.81 -0.77
N CYS A 94 -1.70 11.71 -0.18
CA CYS A 94 -0.42 11.10 -0.57
C CYS A 94 -0.41 10.69 -2.04
N LYS A 95 -1.50 10.08 -2.54
CA LYS A 95 -1.63 9.72 -3.96
C LYS A 95 -1.44 10.94 -4.86
N ALA A 96 -2.20 12.03 -4.62
CA ALA A 96 -2.14 13.21 -5.46
C ALA A 96 -0.73 13.81 -5.55
N LYS A 97 -0.02 13.90 -4.40
CA LYS A 97 1.36 14.40 -4.36
C LYS A 97 2.34 13.46 -5.06
N LEU A 98 2.20 12.15 -4.86
CA LEU A 98 3.06 11.16 -5.50
C LEU A 98 2.83 11.09 -7.02
N GLU A 99 1.59 11.20 -7.50
CA GLU A 99 1.30 11.26 -8.93
C GLU A 99 1.94 12.48 -9.60
N ALA A 100 1.89 13.65 -8.94
CA ALA A 100 2.57 14.84 -9.43
C ALA A 100 4.09 14.63 -9.54
N MET A 101 4.71 14.01 -8.53
CA MET A 101 6.14 13.69 -8.54
C MET A 101 6.49 12.66 -9.63
N LEU A 102 5.73 11.57 -9.73
CA LEU A 102 5.92 10.53 -10.75
C LEU A 102 5.79 11.10 -12.17
N THR A 103 4.82 11.99 -12.39
CA THR A 103 4.62 12.65 -13.69
C THR A 103 5.78 13.58 -14.01
N ARG A 104 6.19 14.42 -13.06
CA ARG A 104 7.34 15.34 -13.21
C ARG A 104 8.62 14.56 -13.56
N ASP A 105 8.83 13.41 -12.93
CA ASP A 105 10.04 12.61 -13.09
C ASP A 105 9.95 11.58 -14.24
N GLY A 106 8.84 11.54 -14.99
CA GLY A 106 8.64 10.63 -16.13
C GLY A 106 8.51 9.14 -15.76
N ARG A 107 8.03 8.83 -14.55
CA ARG A 107 7.95 7.46 -14.00
C ARG A 107 6.52 6.95 -13.80
N MET A 108 5.51 7.70 -14.25
CA MET A 108 4.10 7.33 -14.05
C MET A 108 3.75 6.01 -14.74
N ASP A 109 4.21 5.79 -15.97
CA ASP A 109 3.94 4.55 -16.71
C ASP A 109 4.54 3.32 -16.03
N LEU A 110 5.75 3.45 -15.50
CA LEU A 110 6.39 2.40 -14.72
C LEU A 110 5.60 2.09 -13.44
N ALA A 111 5.16 3.14 -12.72
CA ALA A 111 4.32 2.96 -11.54
C ALA A 111 3.01 2.25 -11.89
N GLN A 112 2.37 2.63 -13.00
CA GLN A 112 1.14 2.00 -13.49
C GLN A 112 1.33 0.52 -13.83
N ALA A 113 2.44 0.15 -14.48
CA ALA A 113 2.79 -1.25 -14.73
C ALA A 113 2.98 -2.04 -13.42
N CYS A 114 3.66 -1.45 -12.43
CA CYS A 114 3.80 -2.06 -11.10
C CYS A 114 2.44 -2.25 -10.40
N PHE A 115 1.53 -1.28 -10.49
CA PHE A 115 0.20 -1.38 -9.90
C PHE A 115 -0.63 -2.50 -10.55
N THR A 116 -0.57 -2.61 -11.87
CA THR A 116 -1.24 -3.68 -12.63
C THR A 116 -0.68 -5.06 -12.26
N PHE A 117 0.63 -5.17 -12.02
CA PHE A 117 1.26 -6.42 -11.60
C PHE A 117 1.00 -6.79 -10.13
N LEU A 118 0.69 -5.82 -9.28
CA LEU A 118 0.63 -6.02 -7.83
C LEU A 118 -0.34 -7.15 -7.37
N PRO A 119 -1.54 -7.32 -7.95
CA PRO A 119 -2.39 -8.47 -7.60
C PRO A 119 -1.77 -9.82 -7.97
N ALA A 120 -1.02 -9.90 -9.08
CA ALA A 120 -0.30 -11.11 -9.45
C ALA A 120 0.86 -11.38 -8.50
N ARG A 121 1.60 -10.34 -8.10
CA ARG A 121 2.66 -10.45 -7.07
C ARG A 121 2.11 -10.98 -5.75
N ALA A 122 0.95 -10.50 -5.31
CA ALA A 122 0.28 -11.00 -4.12
C ALA A 122 -0.16 -12.47 -4.26
N ALA A 123 -0.63 -12.88 -5.44
CA ALA A 123 -0.97 -14.28 -5.72
C ALA A 123 0.26 -15.20 -5.72
N LEU A 124 1.40 -14.73 -6.23
CA LEU A 124 2.67 -15.46 -6.15
C LEU A 124 3.10 -15.71 -4.70
N ASP A 125 2.88 -14.74 -3.81
CA ASP A 125 3.19 -14.90 -2.39
C ASP A 125 2.39 -16.05 -1.75
N LEU A 126 1.09 -16.11 -2.03
CA LEU A 126 0.21 -17.19 -1.55
C LEU A 126 0.58 -18.56 -2.14
N ALA A 127 1.18 -18.58 -3.33
CA ALA A 127 1.57 -19.79 -4.01
C ALA A 127 2.99 -20.28 -3.67
N GLY A 128 3.66 -19.62 -2.70
CA GLY A 128 4.94 -20.07 -2.13
C GLY A 128 6.16 -19.26 -2.56
N TRP A 129 6.01 -18.25 -3.42
CA TRP A 129 7.12 -17.42 -3.92
C TRP A 129 7.33 -16.12 -3.14
N ALA A 130 6.91 -16.05 -1.87
CA ALA A 130 6.93 -14.80 -1.09
C ALA A 130 8.34 -14.21 -0.90
N GLU A 131 9.35 -15.06 -0.71
CA GLU A 131 10.74 -14.67 -0.49
C GLU A 131 11.54 -14.56 -1.80
N GLU A 132 10.94 -14.92 -2.94
CA GLU A 132 11.59 -14.92 -4.24
C GLU A 132 11.12 -13.73 -5.10
N ASP A 133 12.08 -13.00 -5.67
CA ASP A 133 11.79 -12.14 -6.80
C ASP A 133 11.70 -13.00 -8.06
N ILE A 134 10.49 -13.16 -8.59
CA ILE A 134 10.21 -14.01 -9.75
C ILE A 134 10.93 -13.54 -11.03
N PHE A 135 11.48 -12.32 -11.02
CA PHE A 135 12.28 -11.78 -12.12
C PHE A 135 13.79 -11.99 -11.92
N ALA A 136 14.24 -12.45 -10.75
CA ALA A 136 15.63 -12.78 -10.48
C ALA A 136 16.00 -14.18 -11.00
N HIS A 137 17.30 -14.44 -11.17
CA HIS A 137 17.80 -15.75 -11.59
C HIS A 137 17.65 -16.84 -10.52
N SER A 138 17.70 -16.46 -9.24
CA SER A 138 17.55 -17.29 -8.04
C SER A 138 17.26 -16.40 -6.84
#